data_AF-A0A0Q4DF65-F1
#
_entry.id   AF-A0A0Q4DF65-F1
#
_cell.length_a   1.000
_cell.length_b   1.000
_cell.length_c   1.000
_cell.angle_alpha   90.00
_cell.angle_beta   90.00
_cell.angle_gamma   90.00
#
_symmetry.space_group_name_H-M   'P 1'
#
loop_
_entity.id
_entity.type
_entity.pdbx_description
1 polymer ?
#
loop_
_entity_poly.entity_id
_entity_poly.type
_entity_poly.pdbx_seq_one_letter_code
_entity_poly.pdbx_strand_id
1 'polypeptide(L)'
;MVSHDRPGAGVVWARVEDGFHVGSRNGVFLGYIDRQAGGAFLAYDGRSRLVGRFDALTAAMAAVTNDQPPQDAEITLREVRVPAPRSIDGGKAS
;
A
#
# COMPACT_ATOMS: atom_id res chain seq x y z
N MET A 1 -23.01 -5.60 -23.27
CA MET A 1 -21.99 -6.52 -22.75
C MET A 1 -20.66 -5.79 -22.85
N VAL A 2 -20.18 -5.17 -21.77
CA VAL A 2 -18.91 -4.42 -21.78
C VAL A 2 -17.79 -5.38 -21.37
N SER A 3 -16.92 -5.71 -22.32
CA SER A 3 -15.77 -6.59 -22.11
C SER A 3 -14.70 -5.89 -21.27
N HIS A 4 -14.42 -6.41 -20.08
CA HIS A 4 -13.38 -5.92 -19.16
C HIS A 4 -11.98 -6.52 -19.40
N ASP A 5 -11.78 -7.24 -20.51
CA ASP A 5 -10.59 -8.06 -20.66
C ASP A 5 -9.54 -7.38 -21.55
N ARG A 6 -8.53 -6.76 -20.93
CA ARG A 6 -7.20 -6.43 -21.51
C ARG A 6 -6.15 -6.26 -20.40
N PRO A 7 -4.86 -6.53 -20.67
CA PRO A 7 -3.92 -7.09 -19.70
C PRO A 7 -3.58 -6.07 -18.58
N GLY A 8 -3.83 -6.45 -17.32
CA GLY A 8 -3.87 -5.55 -16.16
C GLY A 8 -5.26 -5.45 -15.48
N ALA A 9 -6.26 -6.09 -16.09
CA ALA A 9 -7.52 -6.62 -15.53
C ALA A 9 -8.39 -5.70 -14.65
N GLY A 10 -8.39 -4.39 -14.90
CA GLY A 10 -9.35 -3.46 -14.31
C GLY A 10 -8.76 -2.30 -13.51
N VAL A 11 -7.44 -2.07 -13.60
CA VAL A 11 -6.83 -0.86 -13.03
C VAL A 11 -7.11 0.34 -13.92
N VAL A 12 -7.73 1.37 -13.35
CA VAL A 12 -7.92 2.69 -13.96
C VAL A 12 -7.16 3.73 -13.16
N TRP A 13 -6.61 4.72 -13.87
CA TRP A 13 -5.91 5.86 -13.27
C TRP A 13 -6.64 7.14 -13.62
N ALA A 14 -7.00 7.91 -12.59
CA ALA A 14 -7.59 9.23 -12.75
C ALA A 14 -6.60 10.29 -12.27
N ARG A 15 -6.42 11.35 -13.05
CA ARG A 15 -5.75 12.57 -12.58
C ARG A 15 -6.79 13.43 -11.88
N VAL A 16 -6.60 13.67 -10.59
CA VAL A 16 -7.57 14.42 -9.76
C VAL A 16 -7.20 15.90 -9.71
N GLU A 17 -5.91 16.22 -9.64
CA GLU A 17 -5.37 17.56 -9.77
C GLU A 17 -4.02 17.52 -10.52
N ASP A 18 -3.39 18.68 -10.73
CA ASP A 18 -2.04 18.68 -11.30
C ASP A 18 -1.07 17.98 -10.36
N GLY A 19 -0.29 17.05 -10.89
CA GLY A 19 0.65 16.25 -10.12
C GLY A 19 0.05 15.09 -9.32
N PHE A 20 -1.27 15.01 -9.11
CA PHE A 20 -1.88 13.98 -8.26
C PHE A 20 -2.76 13.00 -9.05
N HIS A 21 -2.45 11.70 -8.94
CA HIS A 21 -3.14 10.62 -9.64
C HIS A 21 -3.61 9.54 -8.67
N VAL A 22 -4.82 9.03 -8.87
CA VAL A 22 -5.41 7.97 -8.06
C VAL A 22 -5.68 6.75 -8.92
N GLY A 23 -5.22 5.60 -8.45
CA GLY A 23 -5.45 4.30 -9.06
C GLY A 23 -6.60 3.56 -8.37
N SER A 24 -7.45 2.90 -9.14
CA SER A 24 -8.43 1.96 -8.62
C SER A 24 -8.47 0.69 -9.46
N ARG A 25 -8.75 -0.46 -8.85
CA ARG A 25 -8.97 -1.75 -9.53
C ARG A 25 -10.40 -2.20 -9.30
N ASN A 26 -11.19 -2.36 -10.36
CA ASN A 26 -12.59 -2.78 -10.25
C ASN A 26 -13.40 -1.90 -9.27
N GLY A 27 -13.13 -0.58 -9.26
CA GLY A 27 -13.77 0.38 -8.37
C GLY A 27 -13.17 0.48 -6.95
N VAL A 28 -12.21 -0.39 -6.59
CA VAL A 28 -11.55 -0.36 -5.28
C VAL A 28 -10.28 0.48 -5.33
N PHE A 29 -10.09 1.36 -4.34
CA PHE A 29 -8.89 2.19 -4.22
C PHE A 29 -7.63 1.33 -4.13
N LEU A 30 -6.67 1.60 -5.01
CA LEU A 30 -5.43 0.85 -5.12
C LEU A 30 -4.24 1.62 -4.52
N GLY A 31 -4.26 2.95 -4.64
CA GLY A 31 -3.16 3.81 -4.23
C GLY A 31 -3.18 5.13 -4.99
N TYR A 32 -2.17 5.95 -4.74
CA TYR A 32 -2.03 7.26 -5.36
C TYR A 32 -0.58 7.60 -5.66
N ILE A 33 -0.40 8.58 -6.55
CA ILE A 33 0.89 9.11 -6.96
C ILE A 33 0.85 10.62 -6.82
N ASP A 34 1.86 11.17 -6.15
CA ASP A 34 2.04 12.60 -5.94
C ASP A 34 3.34 13.10 -6.59
N ARG A 35 3.22 14.02 -7.54
CA ARG A 35 4.37 14.66 -8.21
C ARG A 35 4.93 15.76 -7.32
N GLN A 36 6.18 15.56 -6.94
CA GLN A 36 6.94 16.51 -6.15
C GLN A 36 7.36 17.72 -6.99
N ALA A 37 7.61 18.85 -6.33
CA ALA A 37 8.08 20.08 -6.99
C ALA A 37 9.36 19.88 -7.84
N GLY A 38 10.20 18.90 -7.49
CA GLY A 38 11.39 18.51 -8.25
C GLY A 38 11.12 17.58 -9.45
N GLY A 39 9.87 17.31 -9.79
CA GLY A 39 9.47 16.48 -10.93
C GLY A 39 9.39 14.98 -10.66
N ALA A 40 9.96 14.50 -9.55
CA ALA A 40 9.84 13.11 -9.12
C ALA A 40 8.41 12.76 -8.67
N PHE A 41 8.07 11.49 -8.72
CA PHE A 41 6.78 10.95 -8.34
C PHE A 41 6.93 10.07 -7.10
N LEU A 42 6.17 10.35 -6.05
CA LEU A 42 6.03 9.47 -4.89
C LEU A 42 4.80 8.60 -5.07
N ALA A 43 4.96 7.29 -4.93
CA ALA A 43 3.90 6.32 -5.10
C ALA A 43 3.51 5.72 -3.74
N TYR A 44 2.21 5.60 -3.48
CA TYR A 44 1.67 5.11 -2.22
C TYR A 44 0.65 3.99 -2.43
N ASP A 45 0.65 2.99 -1.55
CA ASP A 45 -0.31 1.88 -1.55
C ASP A 45 -1.69 2.33 -1.06
N GLY A 46 -2.69 1.43 -1.14
CA GLY A 46 -4.06 1.69 -0.67
C GLY A 46 -4.18 2.04 0.82
N ARG A 47 -3.10 1.86 1.61
CA ARG A 47 -3.00 2.20 3.03
C ARG A 47 -2.09 3.42 3.25
N SER A 48 -1.80 4.18 2.20
CA SER A 48 -0.94 5.36 2.20
C SER A 48 0.50 5.08 2.66
N ARG A 49 1.00 3.85 2.50
CA ARG A 49 2.42 3.54 2.71
C ARG A 49 3.20 3.81 1.44
N LEU A 50 4.38 4.41 1.58
CA LEU A 50 5.26 4.70 0.45
C LEU A 50 5.73 3.39 -0.19
N VAL A 51 5.42 3.22 -1.47
CA VAL A 51 5.90 2.13 -2.34
C VAL A 51 7.27 2.49 -2.91
N GLY A 52 7.45 3.76 -3.28
CA GLY A 52 8.74 4.24 -3.78
C GLY A 52 8.71 5.64 -4.37
N ARG A 53 9.89 6.07 -4.83
CA ARG A 53 10.10 7.32 -5.57
C ARG A 53 10.59 6.98 -6.97
N PHE A 54 10.00 7.64 -7.97
CA PHE A 54 10.24 7.36 -9.38
C PHE A 54 10.45 8.65 -10.17
N ASP A 55 11.24 8.58 -11.22
CA ASP A 55 11.43 9.72 -12.13
C ASP A 55 10.36 9.78 -13.24
N ALA A 56 9.59 8.70 -13.40
CA ALA A 56 8.55 8.59 -14.41
C ALA A 56 7.21 8.15 -13.80
N LEU A 57 6.13 8.84 -14.19
CA LEU A 57 4.77 8.55 -13.76
C LEU A 57 4.34 7.11 -14.08
N THR A 58 4.68 6.62 -15.27
CA THR A 58 4.34 5.24 -15.69
C THR A 58 5.02 4.17 -14.85
N ALA A 59 6.26 4.42 -14.40
CA ALA A 59 6.96 3.53 -13.48
C ALA A 59 6.30 3.51 -12.09
N ALA A 60 5.88 4.67 -11.59
CA ALA A 60 5.11 4.77 -10.35
C ALA A 60 3.75 4.04 -10.45
N MET A 61 3.02 4.19 -11.56
CA MET A 61 1.76 3.48 -11.81
C MET A 61 1.96 1.96 -11.83
N ALA A 62 3.00 1.49 -12.50
CA ALA A 62 3.34 0.06 -12.55
C ALA A 62 3.69 -0.47 -11.15
N ALA A 63 4.45 0.28 -10.36
CA ALA A 63 4.80 -0.09 -8.99
C ALA A 63 3.54 -0.27 -8.13
N VAL A 64 2.65 0.72 -8.07
CA VAL A 64 1.39 0.63 -7.32
C VAL A 64 0.49 -0.50 -7.83
N THR A 65 0.51 -0.76 -9.14
CA THR A 65 -0.26 -1.87 -9.75
C THR A 65 0.22 -3.25 -9.32
N ASN A 66 1.53 -3.40 -9.09
CA ASN A 66 2.20 -4.66 -8.78
C ASN A 66 2.47 -4.86 -7.27
N ASP A 67 2.41 -3.81 -6.45
CA ASP A 67 2.66 -3.84 -4.99
C ASP A 67 1.49 -4.43 -4.16
N GLN A 68 0.51 -5.06 -4.82
CA GLN A 68 -0.57 -5.75 -4.11
C GLN A 68 -0.11 -7.14 -3.66
N PRO A 69 -0.25 -7.49 -2.36
CA PRO A 69 -0.25 -8.90 -1.99
C PRO A 69 -1.39 -9.62 -2.75
N PRO A 70 -1.25 -10.91 -3.06
CA PRO A 70 -2.33 -11.69 -3.68
C PRO A 70 -3.65 -11.44 -2.94
N GLN A 71 -4.74 -11.19 -3.67
CA GLN A 71 -6.02 -10.80 -3.06
C GLN A 71 -6.64 -11.93 -2.21
N ASP A 72 -6.22 -13.18 -2.45
CA ASP A 72 -6.55 -14.36 -1.65
C ASP A 72 -5.58 -14.59 -0.48
N ALA A 73 -4.72 -13.64 -0.14
CA ALA A 73 -3.87 -13.72 1.05
C ALA A 73 -4.75 -13.61 2.30
N GLU A 74 -5.22 -14.77 2.75
CA GLU A 74 -5.96 -14.99 3.99
C GLU A 74 -5.31 -14.20 5.13
N ILE A 75 -6.10 -13.36 5.82
CA ILE A 75 -5.62 -12.58 6.96
C ILE A 75 -5.28 -13.57 8.09
N THR A 76 -4.00 -13.97 8.17
CA THR A 76 -3.53 -14.88 9.22
C THR A 76 -3.30 -14.07 10.49
N LEU A 77 -4.23 -14.16 11.44
CA LEU A 77 -4.03 -13.64 12.80
C LEU A 77 -2.86 -14.41 13.44
N ARG A 78 -1.77 -13.70 13.75
CA ARG A 78 -0.62 -14.26 14.47
C ARG A 78 -0.76 -13.98 15.96
N GLU A 79 -0.78 -15.02 16.78
CA GLU A 79 -0.78 -14.90 18.23
C GLU A 79 0.58 -14.36 18.70
N VAL A 80 0.59 -13.14 19.24
CA VAL A 80 1.79 -12.54 19.85
C VAL A 80 1.87 -13.02 21.29
N ARG A 81 2.83 -13.90 21.59
CA ARG A 81 3.07 -14.32 22.98
C ARG A 81 3.67 -13.14 23.76
N VAL A 82 2.83 -12.48 24.55
CA VAL A 82 3.29 -11.47 25.51
C VAL A 82 3.98 -12.22 26.66
N PRO A 83 5.27 -11.98 26.93
CA PRO A 83 5.93 -12.59 28.08
C PRO A 83 5.30 -12.06 29.37
N ALA A 84 5.11 -12.94 30.35
CA ALA A 84 4.55 -12.59 31.64
C ALA A 84 5.35 -11.44 32.29
N PRO A 85 4.68 -10.47 32.94
CA PRO A 85 5.38 -9.42 33.66
C PRO A 85 6.31 -10.07 34.70
N ARG A 86 7.57 -9.61 34.76
CA ARG A 86 8.53 -10.07 35.77
C ARG A 86 7.93 -9.82 37.15
N SER A 87 7.78 -10.89 37.94
CA SER A 87 7.43 -10.77 39.35
C SER A 87 8.52 -9.95 40.05
N ILE A 88 8.11 -8.84 40.66
CA ILE A 88 8.95 -8.09 41.59
C ILE A 88 9.03 -8.88 42.89
N ASP A 89 9.98 -9.81 42.99
CA ASP A 89 10.28 -10.42 44.29
C ASP A 89 10.99 -9.38 45.16
N GLY A 90 10.15 -8.62 45.86
CA GLY A 90 10.53 -7.81 47.00
C GLY A 90 10.78 -8.71 48.21
N GLY A 91 12.03 -8.72 48.66
CA GLY A 91 12.42 -8.67 50.07
C GLY A 91 11.95 -9.78 51.02
N LYS A 92 12.93 -10.48 51.60
CA LYS A 92 12.99 -10.56 53.07
C LYS A 92 14.41 -10.74 53.57
N ALA A 93 14.78 -9.84 54.48
CA ALA A 93 15.97 -9.85 55.30
C ALA A 93 16.02 -11.06 56.23
N SER A 94 17.24 -11.54 56.50
CA SER A 94 17.75 -11.95 57.82
C SER A 94 19.27 -12.11 57.76
#